data_AF-A0A7K1YH32-F1
#
_entry.id   AF-A0A7K1YH32-F1
#
_cell.length_a   1.000
_cell.length_b   1.000
_cell.length_c   1.000
_cell.angle_alpha   90.00
_cell.angle_beta   90.00
_cell.angle_gamma   90.00
#
_symmetry.space_group_name_H-M   'P 1'
#
loop_
_entity.id
_entity.type
_entity.pdbx_description
1 polymer ?
#
loop_
_entity_poly.entity_id
_entity_poly.type
_entity_poly.pdbx_seq_one_letter_code
_entity_poly.pdbx_strand_id
1 'polypeptide(L)'
;WYAKKTNEGWGTPQNCGPQINTAEDELFPTVNEAGTLYFSSGGHAGMGGLDVYKAKGADNQWEQAINLRSPVNTGYDDFYMVCNEVGCYLASNRQNGKGS
;
A
#
# COMPACT_ATOMS: atom_id res chain seq x y z
N TRP A 1 -8.93 1.33 -5.71
CA TRP A 1 -10.35 0.94 -5.82
C TRP A 1 -10.68 -0.08 -4.75
N TYR A 2 -11.91 -0.07 -4.23
CA TYR A 2 -12.42 -1.02 -3.24
C TYR A 2 -13.83 -1.50 -3.66
N ALA A 3 -14.24 -2.66 -3.16
CA ALA A 3 -15.62 -3.13 -3.28
C ALA A 3 -16.07 -3.67 -1.92
N LYS A 4 -17.33 -3.40 -1.54
CA LYS A 4 -17.89 -3.92 -0.30
C LYS A 4 -18.37 -5.35 -0.51
N LYS A 5 -17.96 -6.28 0.36
CA LYS A 5 -18.50 -7.64 0.39
C LYS A 5 -19.82 -7.64 1.17
N THR A 6 -20.85 -8.17 0.55
CA THR A 6 -22.18 -8.35 1.12
C THR A 6 -22.56 -9.83 1.08
N ASN A 7 -23.70 -10.19 1.65
CA ASN A 7 -24.22 -11.56 1.55
C ASN A 7 -24.57 -11.96 0.11
N GLU A 8 -24.80 -10.98 -0.77
CA GLU A 8 -25.14 -11.18 -2.18
C GLU A 8 -23.89 -11.21 -3.09
N GLY A 9 -22.69 -11.07 -2.50
CA GLY A 9 -21.42 -11.03 -3.20
C GLY A 9 -20.73 -9.67 -3.11
N TRP A 10 -19.86 -9.39 -4.05
CA TRP A 10 -19.12 -8.12 -4.12
C TRP A 10 -19.99 -7.03 -4.78
N GLY A 11 -20.05 -5.87 -4.14
CA GLY A 11 -20.65 -4.68 -4.75
C GLY A 11 -19.81 -4.11 -5.89
N THR A 12 -20.32 -3.05 -6.53
CA THR A 12 -19.61 -2.33 -7.59
C THR A 12 -18.29 -1.74 -7.06
N PRO A 13 -17.17 -1.88 -7.79
CA PRO A 13 -15.91 -1.23 -7.43
C PRO A 13 -16.06 0.30 -7.38
N GLN A 14 -15.48 0.91 -6.35
CA GLN A 14 -15.46 2.35 -6.12
C GLN A 14 -14.01 2.82 -5.97
N ASN A 15 -13.70 4.01 -6.48
CA ASN A 15 -12.37 4.60 -6.32
C ASN A 15 -12.14 4.95 -4.84
N CYS A 16 -10.94 4.70 -4.31
CA CYS A 16 -10.61 4.97 -2.90
C CYS A 16 -10.40 6.47 -2.60
N GLY A 17 -10.56 7.34 -3.58
CA GLY A 17 -10.25 8.75 -3.48
C GLY A 17 -8.77 9.06 -3.74
N PRO A 18 -8.44 10.35 -3.92
CA PRO A 18 -7.12 10.79 -4.39
C PRO A 18 -5.99 10.59 -3.38
N GLN A 19 -6.31 10.34 -2.11
CA GLN A 19 -5.31 10.05 -1.09
C GLN A 19 -4.69 8.67 -1.27
N ILE A 20 -5.42 7.75 -1.91
CA ILE A 20 -4.93 6.41 -2.23
C ILE A 20 -4.68 6.33 -3.73
N ASN A 21 -5.71 6.54 -4.56
CA ASN A 21 -5.61 6.32 -5.99
C ASN A 21 -5.07 7.51 -6.77
N THR A 22 -4.02 7.29 -7.55
CA THR A 22 -3.40 8.28 -8.42
C THR A 22 -3.64 7.91 -9.89
N ALA A 23 -2.94 8.60 -10.81
CA ALA A 23 -2.92 8.25 -12.22
C ALA A 23 -1.94 7.10 -12.53
N GLU A 24 -1.04 6.78 -11.59
CA GLU A 24 -0.05 5.71 -11.70
C GLU A 24 -0.52 4.47 -10.93
N ASP A 25 0.39 3.52 -10.70
CA ASP A 25 0.08 2.26 -10.04
C ASP A 25 -0.01 2.39 -8.50
N GLU A 26 -1.07 1.78 -7.94
CA GLU A 26 -1.17 1.42 -6.53
C GLU A 26 -1.42 -0.08 -6.37
N LEU A 27 -0.48 -0.75 -5.72
CA LEU A 27 -0.39 -2.20 -5.72
C LEU A 27 -0.24 -2.75 -4.30
N PHE A 28 -0.50 -4.06 -4.19
CA PHE A 28 -0.25 -4.86 -2.99
C PHE A 28 -0.86 -4.30 -1.69
N PRO A 29 -2.17 -3.97 -1.66
CA PRO A 29 -2.80 -3.46 -0.45
C PRO A 29 -2.88 -4.54 0.63
N THR A 30 -2.48 -4.18 1.85
CA THR A 30 -2.65 -5.02 3.05
C THR A 30 -3.19 -4.16 4.19
N VAL A 31 -3.97 -4.75 5.08
CA VAL A 31 -4.51 -4.06 6.25
C VAL A 31 -4.07 -4.82 7.49
N ASN A 32 -3.43 -4.12 8.43
CA ASN A 32 -3.07 -4.72 9.71
C ASN A 32 -4.26 -4.73 10.68
N GLU A 33 -4.07 -5.36 11.84
CA GLU A 33 -5.12 -5.49 12.87
C GLU A 33 -5.61 -4.15 13.43
N ALA A 34 -4.78 -3.11 13.35
CA ALA A 34 -5.15 -1.74 13.75
C ALA A 34 -5.94 -0.99 12.66
N GLY A 35 -6.29 -1.63 11.54
CA GLY A 35 -6.99 -0.99 10.42
C GLY A 35 -6.11 -0.04 9.60
N THR A 36 -4.78 -0.10 9.73
CA THR A 36 -3.86 0.68 8.90
C THR A 36 -3.68 -0.02 7.56
N LEU A 37 -3.97 0.70 6.48
CA LEU A 37 -3.69 0.25 5.12
C LEU A 37 -2.22 0.49 4.81
N TYR A 38 -1.55 -0.53 4.30
CA TYR A 38 -0.25 -0.44 3.63
C TYR A 38 -0.45 -0.74 2.16
N PHE A 39 0.20 0.03 1.29
CA PHE A 39 0.17 -0.19 -0.15
C PHE A 39 1.45 0.34 -0.77
N SER A 40 1.77 -0.13 -1.98
CA SER A 40 2.94 0.34 -2.73
C SER A 40 2.47 1.24 -3.88
N SER A 41 3.15 2.35 -4.13
CA SER A 41 2.76 3.26 -5.21
C SER A 41 3.94 3.95 -5.88
N GLY A 42 3.81 4.17 -7.19
CA GLY A 42 4.70 5.01 -7.99
C GLY A 42 4.15 6.41 -8.29
N GLY A 43 2.91 6.72 -7.87
CA GLY A 43 2.25 8.00 -8.18
C GLY A 43 2.30 9.04 -7.06
N HIS A 44 2.66 8.63 -5.85
CA HIS A 44 2.83 9.53 -4.71
C HIS A 44 4.29 10.01 -4.61
N ALA A 45 4.50 11.12 -3.90
CA ALA A 45 5.84 11.69 -3.69
C ALA A 45 6.74 10.74 -2.86
N GLY A 46 7.61 10.02 -3.57
CA GLY A 46 8.42 8.93 -3.02
C GLY A 46 9.93 9.16 -3.01
N MET A 47 10.67 8.07 -3.10
CA MET A 47 12.13 7.94 -3.05
C MET A 47 12.70 7.18 -4.26
N GLY A 48 11.88 6.39 -4.95
CA GLY A 48 12.27 5.51 -6.05
C GLY A 48 11.03 5.01 -6.79
N GLY A 49 11.14 3.86 -7.46
CA GLY A 49 10.07 3.24 -8.25
C GLY A 49 8.77 3.03 -7.46
N LEU A 50 8.49 1.80 -7.02
CA LEU A 50 7.42 1.55 -6.06
C LEU A 50 7.90 1.81 -4.63
N ASP A 51 7.16 2.64 -3.90
CA ASP A 51 7.40 2.91 -2.49
C ASP A 51 6.23 2.44 -1.64
N VAL A 52 6.49 1.95 -0.43
CA VAL A 52 5.45 1.64 0.56
C VAL A 52 4.95 2.89 1.27
N TYR A 53 3.64 3.04 1.30
CA TYR A 53 2.90 4.06 2.03
C TYR A 53 2.00 3.40 3.08
N LYS A 54 1.66 4.17 4.12
CA LYS A 54 0.57 3.83 5.03
C LYS A 54 -0.50 4.90 5.03
N ALA A 55 -1.75 4.50 5.23
CA ALA A 55 -2.88 5.39 5.40
C ALA A 55 -3.87 4.85 6.43
N LYS A 56 -4.61 5.76 7.07
CA LYS A 56 -5.75 5.44 7.93
C LYS A 56 -7.02 5.97 7.28
N GLY A 57 -8.11 5.24 7.48
CA GLY A 57 -9.40 5.56 6.88
C GLY A 57 -10.05 4.32 6.30
N ALA A 58 -11.10 4.54 5.53
CA ALA A 58 -11.85 3.49 4.86
C ALA A 58 -12.61 4.06 3.67
N ASP A 59 -13.03 3.18 2.77
CA ASP A 59 -13.85 3.54 1.61
C ASP A 59 -13.21 4.67 0.77
N ASN A 60 -13.82 5.85 0.72
CA ASN A 60 -13.31 7.04 0.04
C ASN A 60 -12.90 8.17 1.01
N GLN A 61 -12.81 7.88 2.31
CA GLN A 61 -12.44 8.81 3.38
C GLN A 61 -11.11 8.38 4.00
N TRP A 62 -10.03 8.56 3.24
CA TRP A 62 -8.66 8.29 3.71
C TRP A 62 -7.99 9.57 4.15
N GLU A 63 -7.20 9.47 5.22
CA GLU A 63 -6.18 10.45 5.55
C GLU A 63 -5.09 10.43 4.47
N GLN A 64 -4.25 11.47 4.46
CA GLN A 64 -3.13 11.56 3.53
C GLN A 64 -2.21 10.34 3.67
N ALA A 65 -1.88 9.70 2.55
CA ALA A 65 -0.92 8.61 2.51
C ALA A 65 0.48 9.09 2.91
N ILE A 66 1.12 8.36 3.83
CA ILE A 66 2.41 8.70 4.39
C ILE A 66 3.46 7.70 3.88
N ASN A 67 4.44 8.19 3.11
CA ASN A 67 5.59 7.40 2.67
C ASN A 67 6.38 6.92 3.89
N LEU A 68 6.74 5.64 3.93
CA LEU A 68 7.44 5.06 5.08
C LEU A 68 8.94 5.39 5.15
N ARG A 69 9.49 5.98 4.09
CA ARG A 69 10.88 6.43 3.96
C ARG A 69 11.90 5.32 4.28
N SER A 70 13.19 5.67 4.29
CA SER A 70 14.24 4.75 4.74
C SER A 70 14.06 4.37 6.22
N PRO A 71 14.29 3.11 6.63
CA PRO A 71 14.87 2.01 5.84
C PRO A 71 13.86 1.13 5.08
N VAL A 72 12.56 1.44 5.16
CA VAL A 72 11.50 0.66 4.51
C VAL A 72 11.48 0.87 3.00
N ASN A 73 11.68 2.11 2.55
CA ASN A 73 11.78 2.47 1.14
C ASN A 73 13.21 2.87 0.76
N THR A 74 13.56 2.65 -0.51
CA THR A 74 14.85 2.93 -1.14
C THR A 74 14.63 3.55 -2.52
N GLY A 75 15.67 3.61 -3.35
CA GLY A 75 15.53 4.00 -4.76
C GLY A 75 15.02 2.87 -5.68
N TYR A 76 14.86 1.67 -5.15
CA TYR A 76 14.37 0.48 -5.86
C TYR A 76 12.86 0.30 -5.65
N ASP A 77 12.27 -0.73 -6.24
CA ASP A 77 10.89 -1.11 -5.93
C ASP A 77 10.85 -1.84 -4.59
N ASP A 78 10.17 -1.23 -3.64
CA ASP A 78 9.86 -1.75 -2.32
C ASP A 78 8.34 -1.90 -2.18
N PHE A 79 7.89 -3.14 -2.06
CA PHE A 79 6.49 -3.45 -2.24
C PHE A 79 5.99 -4.62 -1.39
N TYR A 80 4.67 -4.78 -1.34
CA TYR A 80 3.99 -5.85 -0.64
C TYR A 80 4.45 -6.02 0.82
N MET A 81 4.19 -4.96 1.61
CA MET A 81 4.44 -4.99 3.04
C MET A 81 3.25 -5.62 3.77
N VAL A 82 3.50 -6.59 4.64
CA VAL A 82 2.51 -7.23 5.51
C VAL A 82 3.00 -7.09 6.94
N CYS A 83 2.18 -6.52 7.83
CA CYS A 83 2.51 -6.35 9.24
C CYS A 83 1.53 -7.10 10.14
N ASN A 84 2.05 -7.72 11.20
CA ASN A 84 1.30 -8.28 12.31
C ASN A 84 1.88 -7.79 13.65
N GLU A 85 1.43 -8.36 14.77
CA GLU A 85 1.90 -7.98 16.12
C GLU A 85 3.40 -8.20 16.36
N VAL A 86 4.03 -9.12 15.63
CA VAL A 86 5.43 -9.52 15.82
C VAL A 86 6.38 -8.70 14.93
N GLY A 87 5.91 -8.25 13.77
CA GLY A 87 6.70 -7.45 12.87
C GLY A 87 6.11 -7.37 11.47
N CYS A 88 6.94 -6.93 10.52
CA CYS A 88 6.55 -6.76 9.13
C CYS A 88 7.49 -7.50 8.18
N TYR A 89 6.92 -8.03 7.11
CA TYR A 89 7.63 -8.59 5.97
C TYR A 89 7.44 -7.65 4.77
N LEU A 90 8.47 -7.55 3.93
CA LEU A 90 8.52 -6.67 2.75
C LEU A 90 9.14 -7.45 1.58
N ALA A 91 8.59 -7.29 0.38
CA ALA A 91 9.22 -7.71 -0.85
C ALA A 91 9.93 -6.53 -1.54
N SER A 92 11.00 -6.82 -2.28
CA SER A 92 11.79 -5.76 -2.90
C SER A 92 12.66 -6.32 -4.02
N ASN A 93 12.96 -5.49 -5.03
CA ASN A 93 13.97 -5.78 -6.06
C ASN A 93 15.33 -5.11 -5.78
N ARG A 94 15.59 -4.70 -4.53
CA ARG A 94 16.93 -4.26 -4.08
C ARG A 94 18.01 -5.27 -4.48
N GLN A 95 19.14 -4.72 -4.93
CA GLN A 95 20.33 -5.52 -5.23
C GLN A 95 20.79 -6.33 -4.01
N ASN A 96 21.32 -7.53 -4.27
CA ASN A 96 21.76 -8.50 -3.26
C ASN A 96 20.65 -9.06 -2.35
N GLY A 97 19.38 -8.87 -2.74
CA GLY A 97 18.25 -9.58 -2.14
C GLY A 97 18.35 -11.10 -2.32
N LYS A 98 17.45 -11.83 -1.65
CA LYS A 98 17.37 -13.30 -1.70
C LYS A 98 16.22 -13.82 -2.58
N GLY A 99 15.52 -12.92 -3.28
CA GLY A 99 14.50 -13.30 -4.26
C GLY A 99 15.12 -13.88 -5.53
N SER A 100 14.41 -14.78 -6.20
CA SER A 100 14.81 -15.45 -7.44
C SER A 100 14.28 -14.76 -8.68
#